data_AF-A0A973JM74-F1
#
_entry.id   AF-A0A973JM74-F1
#
_cell.length_a   1.000
_cell.length_b   1.000
_cell.length_c   1.000
_cell.angle_alpha   90.00
_cell.angle_beta   90.00
_cell.angle_gamma   90.00
#
_symmetry.space_group_name_H-M   'P 1'
#
loop_
_entity.id
_entity.type
_entity.pdbx_description
1 polymer ?
#
loop_
_entity_poly.entity_id
_entity_poly.type
_entity_poly.pdbx_seq_one_letter_code
_entity_poly.pdbx_strand_id
1 'polypeptide(L)'
;IGQEVEYVEVGTAKTIQRFTLNPGGVIYGYAQTPEQSGMSRLLNRSKVPNLYFASAWSNPGGGFTGAILSGWFCAREVLSLKK
;
A
#
# COMPACT_ATOMS: atom_id res chain seq x y z
N ILE A 1 28.24 2.47 16.77
CA ILE A 1 29.00 2.71 15.51
C ILE A 1 30.46 2.77 15.94
N GLY A 2 31.25 1.78 15.53
CA GLY A 2 32.57 1.47 16.13
C GLY A 2 33.74 1.82 15.20
N GLN A 3 34.97 1.48 15.63
CA GLN A 3 36.21 1.83 14.92
C GLN A 3 36.33 1.22 13.51
N GLU A 4 35.53 0.20 13.20
CA GLU A 4 35.56 -0.54 11.93
C GLU A 4 34.46 -0.14 10.94
N VAL A 5 33.66 0.88 11.24
CA VAL A 5 32.52 1.27 10.39
C VAL A 5 32.87 2.52 9.56
N GLU A 6 33.11 2.34 8.27
CA GLU A 6 33.46 3.42 7.33
C GLU A 6 32.24 4.28 6.90
N TYR A 7 31.06 3.67 6.71
CA TYR A 7 29.85 4.37 6.30
C TYR A 7 28.61 3.80 6.99
N VAL A 8 27.69 4.69 7.36
CA VAL A 8 26.39 4.34 7.92
C VAL A 8 25.30 5.19 7.28
N GLU A 9 24.25 4.52 6.83
CA GLU A 9 22.98 5.15 6.47
C GLU A 9 21.85 4.52 7.28
N VAL A 10 20.88 5.35 7.70
CA VAL A 10 19.77 4.91 8.54
C VAL A 10 18.44 5.34 7.94
N GLY A 11 17.58 4.36 7.69
CA GLY A 11 16.16 4.56 7.42
C GLY A 11 15.35 4.56 8.70
N THR A 12 14.49 5.56 8.89
CA THR A 12 13.49 5.59 9.98
C THR A 12 12.09 5.68 9.38
N ALA A 13 11.05 5.59 10.21
CA ALA A 13 9.68 5.88 9.78
C ALA A 13 9.56 7.26 9.10
N LYS A 14 10.32 8.27 9.55
CA LYS A 14 10.36 9.59 8.89
C LYS A 14 10.96 9.51 7.47
N THR A 15 11.98 8.68 7.27
CA THR A 15 12.57 8.43 5.94
C THR A 15 11.55 7.80 5.01
N ILE A 16 10.83 6.78 5.48
CA ILE A 16 9.78 6.10 4.70
C ILE A 16 8.67 7.10 4.34
N GLN A 17 8.16 7.84 5.34
CA GLN A 17 7.14 8.86 5.12
C GLN A 17 7.59 9.92 4.10
N ARG A 18 8.85 10.35 4.14
CA ARG A 18 9.40 11.30 3.17
C ARG A 18 9.44 10.73 1.75
N PHE A 19 9.78 9.46 1.59
CA PHE A 19 9.97 8.84 0.27
C PHE A 19 8.67 8.35 -0.35
N THR A 20 7.77 7.79 0.44
CA THR A 20 6.55 7.14 -0.06
C THR A 20 5.29 7.97 0.18
N LEU A 21 5.40 9.04 0.97
CA LEU A 21 4.27 9.83 1.45
C LEU A 21 3.26 9.02 2.29
N ASN A 22 3.62 7.80 2.73
CA ASN A 22 2.77 7.04 3.62
C ASN A 22 2.69 7.72 4.99
N PRO A 23 1.47 8.01 5.51
CA PRO A 23 1.30 8.62 6.82
C PRO A 23 2.00 7.82 7.91
N GLY A 24 2.79 8.50 8.75
CA GLY A 24 3.52 7.88 9.85
C GLY A 24 4.62 6.89 9.42
N GLY A 25 4.96 6.82 8.13
CA GLY A 25 5.99 5.92 7.62
C GLY A 25 5.56 4.46 7.54
N VAL A 26 4.24 4.19 7.48
CA VAL A 26 3.75 2.81 7.39
C VAL A 26 4.11 2.18 6.03
N ILE A 27 4.41 0.89 6.03
CA ILE A 27 4.81 0.14 4.82
C ILE A 27 3.76 -0.87 4.35
N TYR A 28 2.78 -1.19 5.19
CA TYR A 28 1.74 -2.20 4.91
C TYR A 28 0.33 -1.60 4.74
N GLY A 29 0.21 -0.28 4.59
CA GLY A 29 -1.09 0.40 4.56
C GLY A 29 -1.78 0.36 5.93
N TYR A 30 -3.03 -0.10 5.95
CA TYR A 30 -3.81 -0.26 7.19
C TYR A 30 -3.21 -1.30 8.15
N ALA A 31 -3.57 -1.20 9.44
CA ALA A 31 -3.10 -2.15 10.44
C ALA A 31 -3.69 -3.55 10.19
N GLN A 32 -2.94 -4.59 10.56
CA GLN A 32 -3.36 -5.99 10.41
C GLN A 32 -4.24 -6.42 11.59
N THR A 33 -5.33 -5.67 11.84
CA THR A 33 -6.36 -6.06 12.83
C THR A 33 -7.56 -6.68 12.13
N PRO A 34 -8.40 -7.48 12.81
CA PRO A 34 -9.62 -8.03 12.23
C PRO A 34 -10.54 -6.96 11.64
N GLU A 35 -10.62 -5.80 12.28
CA GLU A 35 -11.48 -4.68 11.88
C GLU A 35 -10.97 -3.97 10.62
N GLN A 36 -9.66 -4.05 10.32
CA GLN A 36 -9.02 -3.35 9.20
C GLN A 36 -8.48 -4.31 8.11
N SER A 37 -8.84 -5.59 8.18
CA SER A 37 -8.34 -6.65 7.29
C SER A 37 -9.46 -7.40 6.59
N GLY A 38 -9.11 -8.19 5.58
CA GLY A 38 -10.07 -8.99 4.80
C GLY A 38 -11.12 -8.12 4.12
N MET A 39 -12.41 -8.45 4.34
CA MET A 39 -13.55 -7.76 3.73
C MET A 39 -13.71 -6.30 4.19
N SER A 40 -13.08 -5.92 5.31
CA SER A 40 -13.10 -4.55 5.81
C SER A 40 -12.10 -3.63 5.07
N ARG A 41 -11.31 -4.16 4.14
CA ARG A 41 -10.37 -3.35 3.34
C ARG A 41 -11.10 -2.52 2.29
N LEU A 42 -10.52 -1.37 1.99
CA LEU A 42 -10.97 -0.53 0.89
C LEU A 42 -10.91 -1.32 -0.43
N LEU A 43 -12.02 -1.39 -1.15
CA LEU A 43 -12.11 -2.06 -2.44
C LEU A 43 -11.29 -1.31 -3.50
N ASN A 44 -10.87 -2.01 -4.55
CA ASN A 44 -10.13 -1.39 -5.67
C ASN A 44 -10.98 -0.45 -6.52
N ARG A 45 -12.31 -0.57 -6.47
CA ARG A 45 -13.26 0.32 -7.13
C ARG A 45 -13.90 1.27 -6.12
N SER A 46 -13.81 2.57 -6.39
CA SER A 46 -14.47 3.59 -5.58
C SER A 46 -15.97 3.62 -5.80
N LYS A 47 -16.71 4.17 -4.83
CA LYS A 47 -18.11 4.59 -5.03
C LYS A 47 -18.22 5.80 -5.97
N VAL A 48 -17.14 6.58 -6.11
CA VAL A 48 -17.06 7.67 -7.08
C VAL A 48 -16.86 7.07 -8.48
N PRO A 49 -17.68 7.43 -9.48
CA PRO A 49 -17.54 6.92 -10.85
C PRO A 49 -16.15 7.19 -11.42
N ASN A 50 -15.60 6.21 -12.14
CA ASN A 50 -14.29 6.27 -12.81
C ASN A 50 -13.08 6.52 -11.88
N LEU A 51 -13.21 6.25 -10.58
CA LEU A 51 -12.11 6.32 -9.61
C LEU A 51 -11.78 4.92 -9.06
N TYR A 52 -10.49 4.58 -9.06
CA TYR A 52 -9.96 3.27 -8.68
C TYR A 52 -8.71 3.37 -7.82
N PHE A 53 -8.42 2.30 -7.07
CA PHE A 53 -7.30 2.20 -6.15
C PHE A 53 -6.45 0.95 -6.46
N ALA A 54 -5.14 1.16 -6.60
CA ALA A 54 -4.14 0.15 -6.91
C ALA A 54 -2.93 0.32 -5.97
N SER A 55 -3.11 0.05 -4.68
CA SER A 55 -2.07 0.25 -3.67
C SER A 55 -2.19 -0.70 -2.48
N ALA A 56 -1.16 -0.72 -1.63
CA ALA A 56 -1.15 -1.38 -0.32
C ALA A 56 -2.29 -0.93 0.62
N TRP A 57 -2.90 0.23 0.36
CA TRP A 57 -4.05 0.76 1.10
C TRP A 57 -5.40 0.24 0.60
N SER A 58 -5.42 -0.68 -0.36
CA SER A 58 -6.62 -1.26 -0.96
C SER A 58 -6.51 -2.78 -1.03
N ASN A 59 -7.61 -3.47 -1.28
CA ASN A 59 -7.65 -4.92 -1.39
C ASN A 59 -6.62 -5.46 -2.41
N PRO A 60 -5.86 -6.53 -2.11
CA PRO A 60 -5.94 -7.36 -0.91
C PRO A 60 -5.19 -6.79 0.30
N GLY A 61 -4.37 -5.75 0.15
CA GLY A 61 -3.74 -4.96 1.22
C GLY A 61 -2.22 -4.86 1.12
N GLY A 62 -1.54 -4.81 2.26
CA GLY A 62 -0.14 -4.42 2.36
C GLY A 62 0.90 -5.40 1.79
N GLY A 63 2.15 -4.91 1.73
CA GLY A 63 3.31 -5.64 1.23
C GLY A 63 3.45 -5.56 -0.28
N PHE A 64 4.60 -5.98 -0.79
CA PHE A 64 4.86 -5.96 -2.24
C PHE A 64 3.85 -6.82 -3.01
N THR A 65 3.58 -8.05 -2.54
CA THR A 65 2.59 -8.94 -3.16
C THR A 65 1.20 -8.33 -3.14
N GLY A 66 0.80 -7.74 -2.01
CA GLY A 66 -0.51 -7.12 -1.87
C GLY A 66 -0.69 -5.93 -2.81
N ALA A 67 0.32 -5.07 -2.95
CA ALA A 67 0.32 -3.96 -3.88
C ALA A 67 0.27 -4.43 -5.35
N ILE A 68 1.02 -5.46 -5.72
CA ILE A 68 1.02 -6.03 -7.08
C ILE A 68 -0.37 -6.61 -7.42
N LEU A 69 -0.93 -7.42 -6.52
CA LEU A 69 -2.27 -8.00 -6.72
C LEU A 69 -3.37 -6.93 -6.76
N SER A 70 -3.25 -5.89 -5.93
CA SER A 70 -4.15 -4.74 -5.95
C SER A 70 -4.15 -4.05 -7.32
N GLY A 71 -2.96 -3.86 -7.93
CA GLY A 71 -2.84 -3.36 -9.30
C GLY A 71 -3.56 -4.23 -10.33
N TRP A 72 -3.42 -5.56 -10.23
CA TRP A 72 -4.13 -6.50 -11.10
C TRP A 72 -5.65 -6.45 -10.93
N PHE A 73 -6.15 -6.40 -9.69
CA PHE A 73 -7.58 -6.26 -9.42
C PHE A 73 -8.15 -4.94 -9.94
N CYS A 74 -7.43 -3.83 -9.73
CA CYS A 74 -7.79 -2.53 -10.27
C CYS A 74 -7.92 -2.58 -11.81
N ALA A 75 -6.92 -3.16 -12.50
CA ALA A 75 -6.97 -3.30 -13.96
C ALA A 75 -8.20 -4.11 -14.42
N ARG A 76 -8.56 -5.19 -13.71
CA ARG A 76 -9.77 -5.96 -14.01
C ARG A 76 -11.05 -5.15 -13.83
N GLU A 77 -11.15 -4.35 -12.77
CA GLU A 77 -12.29 -3.46 -12.53
C GLU A 77 -12.42 -2.35 -13.57
N VAL A 78 -11.30 -1.82 -14.07
CA VAL A 78 -11.29 -0.82 -15.14
C VAL A 78 -11.69 -1.45 -16.49
N LEU A 79 -11.16 -2.63 -16.80
CA LEU A 79 -11.42 -3.30 -18.08
C LEU A 79 -12.82 -3.92 -18.15
N SER A 80 -13.41 -4.34 -17.02
CA SER A 80 -14.77 -4.88 -16.96
C SER A 80 -15.86 -3.84 -17.23
N LEU A 81 -15.56 -2.54 -17.08
CA LEU A 81 -16.46 -1.46 -17.47
C LEU A 81 -16.66 -1.33 -18.99
N LYS A 82 -15.81 -1.97 -19.81
CA LYS A 82 -16.00 -2.03 -21.26
C LYS A 82 -16.99 -3.15 -21.59
N LYS A 83 -18.28 -2.91 -21.37
CA LYS A 83 -19.38 -3.64 -22.01
C LYS A 83 -20.41 -2.65 -22.53
#